data_AF-R7QW88-F1
#
_entry.id   AF-R7QW88-F1
#
_cell.length_a   1.000
_cell.length_b   1.000
_cell.length_c   1.000
_cell.angle_alpha   90.00
_cell.angle_beta   90.00
_cell.angle_gamma   90.00
#
_symmetry.space_group_name_H-M   'P 1'
#
loop_
_entity.id
_entity.type
_entity.pdbx_description
1 polymer ?
#
loop_
_entity_poly.entity_id
_entity_poly.type
_entity_poly.pdbx_seq_one_letter_code
_entity_poly.pdbx_strand_id
1 'polypeptide(L)'
;MNDFGKKIEWEYETFYMDIMRTSKANIFAKSGEIEMKKKIMEALRKIFRERKKNEPQLFEKLSGFDSVLDEVYRHIIDSRGDKTDIQIQVEEWVSTIH
;
A
#
# COMPACT_ATOMS: atom_id res chain seq x y z
N MET A 1 -14.84 -6.97 12.90
CA MET A 1 -14.39 -5.56 12.95
C MET A 1 -13.23 -5.42 11.97
N ASN A 2 -13.52 -5.43 10.66
CA ASN A 2 -12.51 -5.36 9.59
C ASN A 2 -12.36 -3.91 9.17
N ASP A 3 -11.54 -3.14 9.88
CA ASP A 3 -11.23 -1.77 9.50
C ASP A 3 -10.03 -1.81 8.56
N PHE A 4 -10.28 -1.77 7.25
CA PHE A 4 -9.24 -1.74 6.21
C PHE A 4 -8.16 -0.70 6.51
N GLY A 5 -8.56 0.47 7.03
CA GLY A 5 -7.64 1.50 7.51
C GLY A 5 -6.59 0.94 8.48
N LYS A 6 -7.01 0.22 9.53
CA LYS A 6 -6.10 -0.40 10.51
C LYS A 6 -5.22 -1.49 9.91
N LYS A 7 -5.77 -2.29 8.99
CA LYS A 7 -5.03 -3.36 8.29
C LYS A 7 -3.82 -2.79 7.56
N ILE A 8 -4.00 -1.74 6.75
CA ILE A 8 -2.90 -1.15 5.98
C ILE A 8 -1.86 -0.42 6.86
N GLU A 9 -2.26 0.13 8.01
CA GLU A 9 -1.29 0.66 8.98
C GLU A 9 -0.42 -0.46 9.54
N TRP A 10 -1.07 -1.55 9.97
CA TRP A 10 -0.40 -2.70 10.55
C TRP A 10 0.54 -3.39 9.56
N GLU A 11 0.15 -3.53 8.29
CA GLU A 11 1.02 -4.07 7.23
C GLU A 11 2.29 -3.23 7.07
N TYR A 12 2.16 -1.90 6.98
CA TYR A 12 3.30 -1.01 6.84
C TYR A 12 4.20 -1.04 8.08
N GLU A 13 3.62 -1.00 9.29
CA GLU A 13 4.39 -1.07 10.54
C GLU A 13 5.17 -2.36 10.67
N THR A 14 4.54 -3.50 10.34
CA THR A 14 5.20 -4.82 10.37
C THR A 14 6.38 -4.85 9.40
N PHE A 15 6.17 -4.42 8.16
CA PHE A 15 7.24 -4.31 7.16
C PHE A 15 8.38 -3.39 7.60
N TYR A 16 8.06 -2.22 8.16
CA TYR A 16 9.04 -1.25 8.61
C TYR A 16 9.88 -1.79 9.77
N MET A 17 9.23 -2.41 10.75
CA MET A 17 9.91 -3.06 11.89
C MET A 17 10.82 -4.20 11.43
N ASP A 18 10.39 -4.97 10.42
CA ASP A 18 11.18 -6.03 9.82
C ASP A 18 12.47 -5.53 9.15
N ILE A 19 12.44 -4.35 8.56
CA ILE A 19 13.66 -3.73 8.03
C ILE A 19 14.50 -3.14 9.15
N MET A 20 13.89 -2.49 10.14
CA MET A 20 14.61 -1.83 11.23
C MET A 20 15.36 -2.79 12.16
N ARG A 21 14.96 -4.07 12.22
CA ARG A 21 15.73 -5.11 12.92
C ARG A 21 16.98 -5.60 12.17
N THR A 22 17.26 -5.09 10.97
CA THR A 22 18.41 -5.49 10.15
C THR A 22 19.60 -4.51 10.28
N SER A 23 20.65 -4.70 9.49
CA SER A 23 21.83 -3.82 9.51
C SER A 23 21.53 -2.44 8.94
N LYS A 24 22.27 -1.41 9.38
CA LYS A 24 22.19 -0.05 8.81
C LYS A 24 22.38 -0.04 7.29
N ALA A 25 23.31 -0.85 6.78
CA ALA A 25 23.54 -0.96 5.34
C ALA A 25 22.31 -1.48 4.58
N ASN A 26 21.60 -2.46 5.16
CA ASN A 26 20.36 -2.98 4.59
C ASN A 26 19.22 -1.95 4.66
N ILE A 27 19.10 -1.20 5.75
CA ILE A 27 18.14 -0.10 5.87
C ILE A 27 18.37 0.94 4.77
N PHE A 28 19.62 1.35 4.53
CA PHE A 28 19.93 2.28 3.45
C PHE A 28 19.63 1.69 2.06
N ALA A 29 19.99 0.43 1.81
CA ALA A 29 19.70 -0.25 0.55
C ALA A 29 18.20 -0.37 0.26
N LYS A 30 17.38 -0.48 1.32
CA LYS A 30 15.91 -0.60 1.23
C LYS A 30 15.16 0.72 1.36
N SER A 31 15.85 1.85 1.52
CA SER A 31 15.23 3.17 1.73
C SER A 31 14.21 3.56 0.66
N GLY A 32 14.45 3.22 -0.61
CA GLY A 32 13.50 3.47 -1.70
C GLY A 32 12.22 2.62 -1.58
N GLU A 33 12.33 1.36 -1.16
CA GLU A 33 11.18 0.49 -0.90
C GLU A 33 10.37 0.99 0.30
N ILE A 34 11.04 1.43 1.38
CA ILE A 34 10.41 2.01 2.56
C ILE A 34 9.57 3.22 2.17
N GLU A 35 10.17 4.18 1.46
CA GLU A 35 9.50 5.42 1.07
C GLU A 35 8.33 5.15 0.11
N MET A 36 8.49 4.21 -0.83
CA MET A 36 7.43 3.86 -1.76
C MET A 36 6.24 3.20 -1.06
N LYS A 37 6.48 2.21 -0.19
CA LYS A 37 5.40 1.55 0.58
C LYS A 37 4.73 2.53 1.54
N LYS A 38 5.46 3.49 2.11
CA LYS A 38 4.86 4.56 2.91
C LYS A 38 3.86 5.39 2.10
N LYS A 39 4.25 5.83 0.89
CA LYS A 39 3.37 6.58 -0.01
C LYS A 39 2.14 5.78 -0.44
N ILE A 40 2.31 4.50 -0.72
CA ILE A 40 1.19 3.59 -1.04
C ILE A 40 0.21 3.51 0.13
N MET A 41 0.70 3.30 1.35
CA MET A 41 -0.14 3.28 2.56
C MET A 41 -0.92 4.60 2.72
N GLU A 42 -0.25 5.75 2.56
CA GLU A 42 -0.89 7.07 2.64
C GLU A 42 -1.99 7.25 1.58
N ALA A 43 -1.73 6.82 0.34
CA ALA A 43 -2.69 6.87 -0.77
C ALA A 43 -3.91 5.97 -0.52
N LEU A 44 -3.69 4.72 -0.09
CA LEU A 44 -4.77 3.79 0.26
C LEU A 44 -5.60 4.31 1.44
N ARG A 45 -4.97 4.91 2.46
CA ARG A 45 -5.67 5.57 3.57
C ARG A 45 -6.54 6.73 3.09
N LYS A 46 -6.05 7.52 2.14
CA LYS A 46 -6.81 8.63 1.54
C LYS A 46 -8.04 8.09 0.81
N ILE A 47 -7.85 7.12 -0.09
CA ILE A 47 -8.94 6.46 -0.83
C ILE A 47 -9.97 5.87 0.13
N PHE A 48 -9.52 5.23 1.21
CA PHE A 48 -10.41 4.70 2.24
C PHE A 48 -11.28 5.77 2.89
N ARG A 49 -10.69 6.88 3.34
CA ARG A 49 -11.44 7.98 3.95
C ARG A 49 -12.48 8.57 2.99
N GLU A 50 -12.15 8.66 1.71
CA GLU A 50 -12.99 9.28 0.69
C GLU A 50 -14.11 8.36 0.21
N ARG A 51 -13.82 7.07 0.01
CA ARG A 51 -14.74 6.14 -0.69
C ARG A 51 -15.44 5.12 0.22
N LYS A 52 -14.99 4.89 1.46
CA LYS A 52 -15.56 3.84 2.35
C LYS A 52 -17.08 3.86 2.50
N LYS A 53 -17.68 5.06 2.51
CA LYS A 53 -19.14 5.21 2.66
C LYS A 53 -19.91 4.81 1.40
N ASN A 54 -19.32 5.05 0.22
CA ASN A 54 -19.99 4.87 -1.07
C ASN A 54 -19.67 3.50 -1.68
N GLU A 55 -18.49 2.95 -1.38
CA GLU A 55 -17.97 1.71 -1.97
C GLU A 55 -17.50 0.73 -0.88
N PRO A 56 -18.35 0.32 0.08
CA PRO A 56 -17.94 -0.57 1.17
C PRO A 56 -17.44 -1.93 0.65
N GLN A 57 -18.04 -2.46 -0.42
CA GLN A 57 -17.65 -3.75 -1.00
C GLN A 57 -16.22 -3.77 -1.56
N LEU A 58 -15.71 -2.63 -2.02
CA LEU A 58 -14.32 -2.51 -2.46
C LEU A 58 -13.36 -2.78 -1.28
N PHE A 59 -13.66 -2.21 -0.12
CA PHE A 59 -12.82 -2.37 1.07
C PHE A 59 -12.95 -3.73 1.73
N GLU A 60 -14.09 -4.42 1.54
CA GLU A 60 -14.22 -5.84 1.91
C GLU A 60 -13.29 -6.71 1.05
N LYS A 61 -13.27 -6.49 -0.26
CA LYS A 61 -12.37 -7.20 -1.19
C LYS A 61 -10.92 -6.92 -0.88
N LEU A 62 -10.56 -5.64 -0.72
CA LEU A 62 -9.22 -5.23 -0.33
C LEU A 62 -8.80 -5.87 1.01
N SER A 63 -9.71 -5.95 1.98
CA SER A 63 -9.40 -6.61 3.26
C SER A 63 -9.13 -8.11 3.12
N GLY A 64 -9.59 -8.74 2.05
CA GLY A 64 -9.41 -10.17 1.75
C GLY A 64 -8.03 -10.53 1.18
N PHE A 65 -7.23 -9.57 0.72
CA PHE A 65 -5.86 -9.84 0.29
C PHE A 65 -4.96 -10.15 1.49
N ASP A 66 -3.94 -10.99 1.31
CA ASP A 66 -2.98 -11.31 2.37
C ASP A 66 -2.17 -10.07 2.80
N SER A 67 -1.66 -9.31 1.83
CA SER A 67 -0.95 -8.05 2.03
C SER A 67 -1.29 -7.08 0.91
N VAL A 68 -2.18 -6.13 1.18
CA VAL A 68 -2.60 -5.14 0.18
C VAL A 68 -1.42 -4.27 -0.22
N LEU A 69 -0.61 -3.89 0.77
CA LEU A 69 0.59 -3.09 0.55
C LEU A 69 1.56 -3.74 -0.45
N ASP A 70 1.78 -5.06 -0.35
CA ASP A 70 2.68 -5.77 -1.25
C ASP A 70 2.09 -5.98 -2.65
N GLU A 71 0.78 -6.19 -2.76
CA GLU A 71 0.12 -6.30 -4.07
C GLU A 71 0.24 -5.00 -4.87
N VAL A 72 -0.05 -3.86 -4.23
CA VAL A 72 0.08 -2.55 -4.88
C VAL A 72 1.54 -2.25 -5.21
N TYR A 73 2.46 -2.53 -4.28
CA TYR A 73 3.88 -2.32 -4.52
C TYR A 73 4.40 -3.13 -5.71
N ARG A 74 4.00 -4.41 -5.81
CA ARG A 74 4.35 -5.26 -6.97
C ARG A 74 3.79 -4.69 -8.26
N HIS A 75 2.52 -4.30 -8.26
CA HIS A 75 1.89 -3.67 -9.43
C HIS A 75 2.65 -2.42 -9.91
N ILE A 76 3.03 -1.53 -8.99
CA ILE A 76 3.79 -0.30 -9.29
C ILE A 76 5.21 -0.61 -9.79
N ILE A 77 5.88 -1.60 -9.20
CA ILE A 77 7.23 -1.97 -9.64
C ILE A 77 7.21 -2.69 -10.99
N ASP A 78 6.15 -3.43 -11.31
CA ASP A 78 6.00 -4.15 -12.56
C ASP A 78 5.55 -3.24 -13.72
N SER A 79 4.88 -2.12 -13.42
CA SER A 79 4.46 -1.14 -14.43
C SER A 79 5.64 -0.38 -15.07
N ARG A 80 6.86 -0.46 -14.48
CA ARG A 80 8.24 -0.06 -14.94
C ARG A 80 8.46 1.13 -15.89
N GLY A 81 7.47 1.91 -16.29
CA GLY A 81 7.57 2.82 -17.44
C GLY A 81 7.26 4.28 -17.14
N ASP A 82 6.21 4.55 -16.37
CA ASP A 82 5.73 5.92 -16.20
C ASP A 82 6.10 6.49 -14.83
N LYS A 83 6.79 7.63 -14.83
CA LYS A 83 7.00 8.46 -13.64
C LYS A 83 5.70 9.17 -13.25
N THR A 84 4.62 8.42 -13.15
CA THR A 84 3.31 8.91 -12.71
C THR A 84 3.28 8.97 -11.19
N ASP A 85 2.51 9.92 -10.66
CA ASP A 85 2.33 10.09 -9.23
C ASP A 85 1.82 8.80 -8.56
N ILE A 86 2.38 8.43 -7.40
CA ILE A 86 2.00 7.19 -6.69
C ILE A 86 0.51 7.17 -6.35
N GLN A 87 -0.10 8.32 -6.05
CA GLN A 87 -1.53 8.41 -5.81
C GLN A 87 -2.32 7.94 -7.04
N ILE A 88 -1.91 8.35 -8.24
CA ILE A 88 -2.57 7.98 -9.50
C ILE A 88 -2.44 6.47 -9.72
N GLN A 89 -1.23 5.93 -9.57
CA GLN A 89 -0.99 4.48 -9.78
C GLN A 89 -1.79 3.61 -8.80
N VAL A 90 -1.93 4.06 -7.55
CA VAL A 90 -2.76 3.38 -6.54
C VAL A 90 -4.24 3.45 -6.94
N GLU A 91 -4.73 4.60 -7.41
CA GLU A 91 -6.12 4.76 -7.87
C GLU A 91 -6.42 3.90 -9.10
N GLU A 92 -5.50 3.83 -10.05
CA GLU A 92 -5.59 2.96 -11.23
C GLU A 92 -5.69 1.49 -10.79
N TRP A 93 -4.78 1.04 -9.92
CA TRP A 93 -4.82 -0.33 -9.40
C TRP A 93 -6.13 -0.63 -8.67
N VAL A 94 -6.57 0.26 -7.77
CA VAL A 94 -7.85 0.10 -7.05
C VAL A 94 -9.02 -0.02 -8.03
N SER A 95 -8.99 0.70 -9.15
CA SER A 95 -10.04 0.64 -10.17
C SER A 95 -10.07 -0.68 -10.94
N THR A 96 -9.00 -1.47 -10.90
CA THR A 96 -8.97 -2.84 -11.46
C THR A 96 -9.66 -3.87 -10.57
N ILE A 97 -9.95 -3.52 -9.32
CA ILE A 97 -10.59 -4.41 -8.35
C ILE A 97 -12.10 -4.26 -8.49
N HIS A 98 -12.72 -5.23 -9.14
CA HIS A 98 -14.16 -5.32 -9.33
C HIS A 98 -14.84 -6.08 -8.22
#